data_AF-A0A0G4HB64-F1
#
_entry.id   AF-A0A0G4HB64-F1
#
_cell.length_a   1.000
_cell.length_b   1.000
_cell.length_c   1.000
_cell.angle_alpha   90.00
_cell.angle_beta   90.00
_cell.angle_gamma   90.00
#
_symmetry.space_group_name_H-M   'P 1'
#
loop_
_entity.id
_entity.type
_entity.pdbx_description
1 polymer ?
#
loop_
_entity_poly.entity_id
_entity_poly.type
_entity_poly.pdbx_seq_one_letter_code
_entity_poly.pdbx_strand_id
1 'polypeptide(L)'
;MDNGEMHTYVGMSVRMRDGEMLLDQSVYIMNMAESVSPEAKKTITEKDLLLLTEKDVDPSLQKEQQRNVRALGWVVRTQPSLSFLFSHLSCSNTHPSPVSVLATEKALWHAKVTAKPLKLKKILDQEEEGDLERVSEDNTVVWASKKCTRKLGSTTTAELFAMRDGVKLSFSVFNLIKKLWEVFPKVLVVSDSQPLMNQLASRQCKSEPHQQAELEYVLQELADLGATVKWVPTGQQRADRQTKFLKV
;
A
#
# COMPACT_ATOMS: atom_id res chain seq x y z
N MET A 1 -27.24 -3.92 1.06
CA MET A 1 -26.43 -4.73 2.02
C MET A 1 -26.03 -3.87 3.22
N ASP A 2 -26.99 -3.18 3.84
CA ASP A 2 -26.74 -2.25 4.93
C ASP A 2 -27.77 -2.49 6.03
N ASN A 3 -27.53 -3.50 6.85
CA ASN A 3 -28.34 -3.81 8.02
C ASN A 3 -27.63 -3.43 9.33
N GLY A 4 -26.44 -2.83 9.25
CA GLY A 4 -25.61 -2.53 10.43
C GLY A 4 -25.02 -3.76 11.14
N GLU A 5 -25.30 -4.97 10.66
CA GLU A 5 -24.86 -6.21 11.30
C GLU A 5 -23.37 -6.44 11.08
N MET A 6 -22.75 -7.12 12.04
CA MET A 6 -21.37 -7.58 11.92
C MET A 6 -21.38 -8.94 11.24
N HIS A 7 -20.70 -9.04 10.11
CA HIS A 7 -20.49 -10.29 9.40
C HIS A 7 -19.04 -10.74 9.57
N THR A 8 -18.82 -12.00 9.95
CA THR A 8 -17.48 -12.57 10.05
C THR A 8 -17.19 -13.42 8.82
N TYR A 9 -16.08 -13.14 8.15
CA TYR A 9 -15.60 -13.90 7.00
C TYR A 9 -14.11 -14.17 7.15
N VAL A 10 -13.73 -15.44 7.28
CA VAL A 10 -12.32 -15.90 7.32
C VAL A 10 -11.47 -15.11 8.33
N GLY A 11 -11.97 -14.91 9.55
CA GLY A 11 -11.25 -14.20 10.62
C GLY A 11 -11.21 -12.66 10.46
N MET A 12 -11.90 -12.11 9.47
CA MET A 12 -12.17 -10.67 9.34
C MET A 12 -13.63 -10.39 9.74
N SER A 13 -13.85 -9.26 10.41
CA SER A 13 -15.18 -8.76 10.74
C SER A 13 -15.49 -7.56 9.86
N VAL A 14 -16.58 -7.64 9.10
CA VAL A 14 -17.09 -6.57 8.26
C VAL A 14 -18.33 -5.99 8.91
N ARG A 15 -18.41 -4.67 8.94
CA ARG A 15 -19.63 -3.94 9.29
C ARG A 15 -19.90 -2.88 8.23
N MET A 16 -21.09 -2.92 7.66
CA MET A 16 -21.59 -1.88 6.77
C MET A 16 -22.54 -0.97 7.56
N ARG A 17 -22.41 0.33 7.34
CA ARG A 17 -23.34 1.37 7.78
C ARG A 17 -23.54 2.34 6.62
N ASP A 18 -24.59 3.14 6.65
CA ASP A 18 -24.88 4.08 5.56
C ASP A 18 -23.66 4.96 5.24
N GLY A 19 -23.09 4.76 4.04
CA GLY A 19 -21.89 5.44 3.58
C GLY A 19 -20.57 5.04 4.26
N GLU A 20 -20.50 3.99 5.07
CA GLU A 20 -19.26 3.52 5.72
C GLU A 20 -19.14 1.99 5.73
N MET A 21 -17.98 1.48 5.28
CA MET A 21 -17.56 0.10 5.45
C MET A 21 -16.40 0.03 6.44
N LEU A 22 -16.53 -0.84 7.43
CA LEU A 22 -15.48 -1.16 8.40
C LEU A 22 -15.03 -2.60 8.18
N LEU A 23 -13.72 -2.81 8.11
CA LEU A 23 -13.08 -4.11 8.02
C LEU A 23 -12.07 -4.25 9.15
N ASP A 24 -12.35 -5.15 10.09
CA ASP A 24 -11.56 -5.38 11.30
C ASP A 24 -10.88 -6.76 11.27
N GLN A 25 -9.64 -6.79 11.77
CA GLN A 25 -8.81 -7.99 11.93
C GLN A 25 -8.24 -8.11 13.35
N SER A 26 -8.80 -7.38 14.32
CA SER A 26 -8.24 -7.26 15.67
C SER A 26 -7.96 -8.62 16.32
N VAL A 27 -8.88 -9.58 16.23
CA VAL A 27 -8.73 -10.94 16.77
C VAL A 27 -7.53 -11.67 16.16
N TYR A 28 -7.37 -11.62 14.83
CA TYR A 28 -6.22 -12.24 14.17
C TYR A 28 -4.91 -11.60 14.59
N ILE A 29 -4.87 -10.26 14.64
CA ILE A 29 -3.68 -9.50 15.04
C ILE A 29 -3.28 -9.82 16.49
N MET A 30 -4.26 -9.89 17.40
CA MET A 30 -4.01 -10.23 18.80
C MET A 30 -3.35 -11.60 18.93
N ASN A 31 -3.91 -12.63 18.29
CA ASN A 31 -3.40 -14.00 18.34
C ASN A 31 -1.97 -14.12 17.77
N MET A 32 -1.65 -13.39 16.70
CA MET A 32 -0.31 -13.44 16.11
C MET A 32 0.76 -12.78 16.99
N ALA A 33 0.37 -11.71 17.70
CA ALA A 33 1.26 -10.96 18.56
C ALA A 33 1.32 -11.50 20.01
N GLU A 34 0.70 -12.64 20.30
CA GLU A 34 0.86 -13.35 21.58
C GLU A 34 2.18 -14.11 21.66
N SER A 35 2.68 -14.64 20.53
CA SER A 35 3.90 -15.44 20.49
C SER A 35 5.18 -14.63 20.28
N VAL A 36 5.12 -13.29 20.28
CA VAL A 36 6.31 -12.45 20.09
C VAL A 36 7.17 -12.41 21.36
N SER A 37 8.49 -12.39 21.17
CA SER A 37 9.45 -12.27 22.27
C SER A 37 9.22 -11.01 23.13
N PRO A 38 9.59 -11.04 24.43
CA PRO A 38 9.58 -9.84 25.27
C PRO A 38 10.41 -8.68 24.69
N GLU A 39 11.52 -8.99 24.03
CA GLU A 39 12.43 -8.05 23.38
C GLU A 39 11.75 -7.32 22.21
N ALA A 40 10.82 -7.99 21.53
CA ALA A 40 10.05 -7.44 20.42
C ALA A 40 8.97 -6.44 20.85
N LYS A 41 8.65 -6.33 22.15
CA LYS A 41 7.64 -5.39 22.66
C LYS A 41 8.10 -3.92 22.66
N LYS A 42 9.33 -3.67 22.20
CA LYS A 42 9.91 -2.33 22.02
C LYS A 42 9.51 -1.75 20.67
N THR A 43 9.54 -0.42 20.57
CA THR A 43 9.30 0.29 19.31
C THR A 43 10.32 -0.16 18.24
N ILE A 44 9.83 -0.47 17.04
CA ILE A 44 10.68 -0.74 15.87
C ILE A 44 11.35 0.55 15.42
N THR A 45 12.63 0.48 15.09
CA THR A 45 13.46 1.63 14.71
C THR A 45 14.13 1.40 13.34
N GLU A 46 14.64 2.45 12.71
CA GLU A 46 15.38 2.34 11.44
C GLU A 46 16.60 1.42 11.55
N LYS A 47 17.21 1.33 12.74
CA LYS A 47 18.33 0.42 13.02
C LYS A 47 17.94 -1.05 12.85
N ASP A 48 16.68 -1.39 13.16
CA ASP A 48 16.15 -2.73 13.00
C ASP A 48 15.94 -3.11 11.52
N LEU A 49 15.97 -2.13 10.61
CA LEU A 49 15.79 -2.33 9.17
C LEU A 49 17.10 -2.27 8.38
N LEU A 50 18.25 -2.07 9.03
CA LEU A 50 19.52 -2.05 8.33
C LEU A 50 19.80 -3.40 7.67
N LEU A 51 20.34 -3.36 6.45
CA LEU A 51 20.69 -4.56 5.69
C LEU A 51 21.77 -5.33 6.43
N LEU A 52 21.51 -6.61 6.64
CA LEU A 52 22.41 -7.51 7.35
C LEU A 52 23.47 -8.08 6.41
N THR A 53 24.62 -8.40 6.98
CA THR A 53 25.73 -9.06 6.28
C THR A 53 25.49 -10.57 6.17
N GLU A 54 26.04 -11.21 5.13
CA GLU A 54 25.89 -12.67 4.88
C GLU A 54 26.36 -13.56 6.04
N LYS A 55 27.17 -13.03 6.97
CA LYS A 55 27.68 -13.74 8.14
C LYS A 55 26.64 -14.00 9.23
N ASP A 56 25.49 -13.33 9.15
CA ASP A 56 24.45 -13.37 10.19
C ASP A 56 23.28 -14.30 9.84
N VAL A 57 23.40 -15.07 8.75
CA VAL A 57 22.33 -15.95 8.27
C VAL A 57 22.25 -17.22 9.11
N ASP A 58 21.07 -17.47 9.68
CA ASP A 58 20.75 -18.67 10.43
C ASP A 58 19.56 -19.42 9.79
N PRO A 59 19.81 -20.48 9.00
CA PRO A 59 18.77 -21.24 8.33
C PRO A 59 17.73 -21.87 9.28
N SER A 60 18.08 -22.10 10.55
CA SER A 60 17.15 -22.70 11.53
C SER A 60 15.96 -21.78 11.82
N LEU A 61 16.14 -20.47 11.66
CA LEU A 61 15.13 -19.44 11.86
C LEU A 61 14.18 -19.27 10.68
N GLN A 62 14.39 -19.97 9.57
CA GLN A 62 13.60 -19.78 8.35
C GLN A 62 12.10 -20.01 8.58
N LYS A 63 11.74 -21.05 9.34
CA LYS A 63 10.33 -21.37 9.62
C LYS A 63 9.65 -20.26 10.41
N GLU A 64 10.36 -19.69 11.37
CA GLU A 64 9.87 -18.60 12.21
C GLU A 64 9.76 -17.29 11.42
N GLN A 65 10.80 -16.91 10.67
CA GLN A 65 10.78 -15.74 9.79
C GLN A 65 9.61 -15.80 8.80
N GLN A 66 9.45 -16.93 8.11
CA GLN A 66 8.36 -17.10 7.14
C GLN A 66 6.98 -17.05 7.81
N ARG A 67 6.82 -17.64 9.00
CA ARG A 67 5.57 -17.55 9.76
C ARG A 67 5.25 -16.09 10.09
N ASN A 68 6.21 -15.35 10.63
CA ASN A 68 6.02 -13.97 11.06
C ASN A 68 5.77 -13.03 9.87
N VAL A 69 6.51 -13.20 8.77
CA VAL A 69 6.30 -12.42 7.53
C VAL A 69 4.95 -12.74 6.89
N ARG A 70 4.51 -14.02 6.87
CA ARG A 70 3.17 -14.38 6.38
C ARG A 70 2.08 -13.76 7.23
N ALA A 71 2.24 -13.76 8.56
CA ALA A 71 1.33 -13.10 9.46
C ALA A 71 1.23 -11.60 9.16
N LEU A 72 2.39 -10.93 9.03
CA LEU A 72 2.46 -9.50 8.69
C LEU A 72 1.82 -9.22 7.32
N GLY A 73 2.02 -10.10 6.33
CA GLY A 73 1.40 -10.02 5.01
C GLY A 73 -0.13 -10.12 5.01
N TRP A 74 -0.72 -10.75 6.04
CA TRP A 74 -2.16 -10.71 6.28
C TRP A 74 -2.59 -9.39 6.93
N VAL A 75 -1.83 -8.90 7.90
CA VAL A 75 -2.16 -7.66 8.65
C VAL A 75 -2.15 -6.42 7.77
N VAL A 76 -1.24 -6.33 6.79
CA VAL A 76 -1.19 -5.18 5.85
C VAL A 76 -2.46 -5.02 5.02
N ARG A 77 -3.33 -6.04 4.96
CA ARG A 77 -4.63 -5.97 4.27
C ARG A 77 -5.62 -5.02 4.94
N THR A 78 -5.51 -4.81 6.26
CA THR A 78 -6.33 -3.84 7.00
C THR A 78 -5.53 -2.69 7.57
N GLN A 79 -4.19 -2.79 7.57
CA GLN A 79 -3.28 -1.72 8.00
C GLN A 79 -2.26 -1.39 6.90
N PRO A 80 -2.65 -0.67 5.83
CA PRO A 80 -1.78 -0.44 4.67
C PRO A 80 -0.49 0.33 4.98
N SER A 81 -0.46 1.12 6.07
CA SER A 81 0.74 1.82 6.54
C SER A 81 1.91 0.87 6.86
N LEU A 82 1.64 -0.39 7.16
CA LEU A 82 2.66 -1.41 7.46
C LEU A 82 3.21 -2.10 6.20
N SER A 83 2.71 -1.77 5.02
CA SER A 83 3.11 -2.42 3.77
C SER A 83 4.59 -2.22 3.44
N PHE A 84 5.16 -1.07 3.82
CA PHE A 84 6.60 -0.85 3.70
C PHE A 84 7.40 -1.87 4.54
N LEU A 85 7.03 -2.06 5.81
CA LEU A 85 7.68 -3.03 6.69
C LEU A 85 7.57 -4.44 6.15
N PHE A 86 6.37 -4.84 5.70
CA PHE A 86 6.16 -6.14 5.08
C PHE A 86 7.07 -6.34 3.87
N SER A 87 7.09 -5.38 2.94
CA SER A 87 7.94 -5.47 1.74
C SER A 87 9.41 -5.59 2.11
N HIS A 88 9.89 -4.77 3.05
CA HIS A 88 11.28 -4.77 3.48
C HIS A 88 11.68 -6.09 4.15
N LEU A 89 10.89 -6.54 5.14
CA LEU A 89 11.18 -7.74 5.92
C LEU A 89 10.98 -9.04 5.13
N SER A 90 10.14 -9.00 4.09
CA SER A 90 9.97 -10.15 3.18
C SER A 90 11.24 -10.52 2.42
N CYS A 91 12.14 -9.55 2.20
CA CYS A 91 13.44 -9.79 1.56
C CYS A 91 14.32 -10.74 2.39
N SER A 92 14.13 -10.79 3.71
CA SER A 92 14.91 -11.65 4.61
C SER A 92 14.39 -13.09 4.68
N ASN A 93 13.33 -13.46 3.95
CA ASN A 93 12.81 -14.84 3.95
C ASN A 93 13.82 -15.87 3.39
N THR A 94 14.70 -15.46 2.49
CA THR A 94 15.73 -16.33 1.90
C THR A 94 17.01 -16.36 2.74
N HIS A 95 17.25 -15.32 3.55
CA HIS A 95 18.44 -15.17 4.40
C HIS A 95 18.02 -14.70 5.81
N PRO A 96 17.31 -15.57 6.57
CA PRO A 96 16.85 -15.22 7.91
C PRO A 96 18.03 -15.09 8.88
N SER A 97 17.86 -14.26 9.90
CA SER A 97 18.82 -13.98 10.97
C SER A 97 18.08 -13.65 12.27
N PRO A 98 18.73 -13.75 13.44
CA PRO A 98 18.13 -13.34 14.71
C PRO A 98 17.60 -11.89 14.70
N VAL A 99 18.34 -10.97 14.05
CA VAL A 99 17.95 -9.56 13.95
C VAL A 99 16.72 -9.38 13.06
N SER A 100 16.66 -10.10 11.93
CA SER A 100 15.51 -10.02 11.01
C SER A 100 14.23 -10.61 11.62
N VAL A 101 14.36 -11.70 12.40
CA VAL A 101 13.25 -12.31 13.15
C VAL A 101 12.75 -11.31 14.17
N LEU A 102 13.65 -10.75 14.98
CA LEU A 102 13.30 -9.74 15.99
C LEU A 102 12.65 -8.50 15.36
N ALA A 103 13.16 -8.02 14.22
CA ALA A 103 12.56 -6.89 13.49
C ALA A 103 11.14 -7.22 13.01
N THR A 104 10.91 -8.46 12.56
CA THR A 104 9.58 -8.92 12.14
C THR A 104 8.62 -9.07 13.31
N GLU A 105 9.09 -9.60 14.45
CA GLU A 105 8.30 -9.64 15.68
C GLU A 105 7.95 -8.25 16.20
N LYS A 106 8.89 -7.31 16.17
CA LYS A 106 8.64 -5.90 16.51
C LYS A 106 7.59 -5.28 15.59
N ALA A 107 7.62 -5.59 14.29
CA ALA A 107 6.61 -5.14 13.35
C ALA A 107 5.22 -5.71 13.67
N LEU A 108 5.12 -6.99 14.04
CA LEU A 108 3.86 -7.61 14.48
C LEU A 108 3.34 -6.99 15.78
N TRP A 109 4.22 -6.74 16.75
CA TRP A 109 3.86 -6.06 17.99
C TRP A 109 3.37 -4.63 17.73
N HIS A 110 4.09 -3.88 16.90
CA HIS A 110 3.68 -2.54 16.48
C HIS A 110 2.28 -2.58 15.85
N ALA A 111 2.04 -3.54 14.95
CA ALA A 111 0.75 -3.73 14.30
C ALA A 111 -0.40 -4.05 15.28
N LYS A 112 -0.11 -4.72 16.41
CA LYS A 112 -1.06 -4.94 17.50
C LYS A 112 -1.37 -3.64 18.23
N VAL A 113 -0.34 -2.88 18.58
CA VAL A 113 -0.51 -1.63 19.35
C VAL A 113 -1.22 -0.55 18.51
N THR A 114 -0.98 -0.52 17.20
CA THR A 114 -1.60 0.45 16.28
C THR A 114 -2.83 -0.08 15.55
N ALA A 115 -3.31 -1.27 15.93
CA ALA A 115 -4.43 -1.93 15.27
C ALA A 115 -5.67 -1.05 15.25
N LYS A 116 -6.10 -0.68 14.04
CA LYS A 116 -7.35 0.01 13.77
C LYS A 116 -8.09 -0.68 12.62
N PRO A 117 -9.44 -0.72 12.66
CA PRO A 117 -10.21 -1.20 11.52
C PRO A 117 -9.92 -0.35 10.29
N LEU A 118 -9.83 -0.99 9.12
CA LEU A 118 -9.83 -0.29 7.85
C LEU A 118 -11.21 0.33 7.65
N LYS A 119 -11.24 1.64 7.40
CA LYS A 119 -12.48 2.38 7.17
C LYS A 119 -12.52 2.84 5.72
N LEU A 120 -13.64 2.57 5.06
CA LEU A 120 -13.95 3.08 3.74
C LEU A 120 -15.25 3.86 3.81
N LYS A 121 -15.15 5.17 3.74
CA LYS A 121 -16.24 6.14 3.82
C LYS A 121 -16.58 6.66 2.43
N LYS A 122 -17.87 6.77 2.15
CA LYS A 122 -18.42 7.45 0.99
C LYS A 122 -18.13 8.94 1.14
N ILE A 123 -17.39 9.50 0.19
CA ILE A 123 -17.11 10.94 0.14
C ILE A 123 -18.27 11.57 -0.65
N LEU A 124 -19.14 12.31 0.06
CA LEU A 124 -20.39 12.84 -0.50
C LEU A 124 -20.21 14.19 -1.21
N ASP A 125 -19.24 15.00 -0.81
CA ASP A 125 -19.03 16.34 -1.36
C ASP A 125 -17.70 16.40 -2.12
N GLN A 126 -17.80 16.67 -3.42
CA GLN A 126 -16.67 17.03 -4.28
C GLN A 126 -16.64 18.53 -4.55
N GLU A 127 -16.97 19.34 -3.53
CA GLU A 127 -16.61 20.75 -3.59
C GLU A 127 -15.14 20.87 -3.18
N GLU A 128 -14.34 21.21 -4.19
CA GLU A 128 -12.91 21.46 -4.20
C GLU A 128 -11.99 20.25 -4.41
N GLU A 129 -11.78 20.03 -5.70
CA GLU A 129 -10.74 19.26 -6.39
C GLU A 129 -9.28 19.67 -6.05
N GLY A 130 -9.03 20.17 -4.84
CA GLY A 130 -7.83 20.90 -4.47
C GLY A 130 -7.15 20.50 -3.16
N ASP A 131 -7.84 19.84 -2.22
CA ASP A 131 -7.24 19.60 -0.90
C ASP A 131 -7.05 18.11 -0.60
N LEU A 132 -6.03 17.53 -1.23
CA LEU A 132 -5.55 16.17 -0.94
C LEU A 132 -5.16 15.99 0.54
N GLU A 133 -4.94 17.08 1.29
CA GLU A 133 -4.68 17.05 2.72
C GLU A 133 -5.93 16.74 3.57
N ARG A 134 -7.15 16.99 3.04
CA ARG A 134 -8.41 16.67 3.73
C ARG A 134 -8.83 15.20 3.58
N VAL A 135 -8.19 14.45 2.68
CA VAL A 135 -8.41 13.01 2.58
C VAL A 135 -7.71 12.35 3.78
N SER A 136 -8.48 11.98 4.80
CA SER A 136 -7.96 11.33 6.01
C SER A 136 -7.25 10.01 5.70
N GLU A 137 -6.53 9.42 6.65
CA GLU A 137 -5.97 8.06 6.48
C GLU A 137 -7.04 7.00 6.21
N ASP A 138 -8.29 7.27 6.64
CA ASP A 138 -9.45 6.51 6.21
C ASP A 138 -9.54 6.56 4.68
N ASN A 139 -9.98 5.47 4.05
CA ASN A 139 -10.03 5.27 2.59
C ASN A 139 -8.69 4.96 1.92
N THR A 140 -7.58 4.86 2.67
CA THR A 140 -6.38 4.20 2.13
C THR A 140 -6.64 2.70 2.06
N VAL A 141 -6.96 2.17 0.88
CA VAL A 141 -7.38 0.76 0.70
C VAL A 141 -6.30 -0.14 0.12
N VAL A 142 -5.37 0.43 -0.66
CA VAL A 142 -4.31 -0.31 -1.35
C VAL A 142 -3.03 0.51 -1.30
N TRP A 143 -1.92 -0.18 -1.06
CA TRP A 143 -0.57 0.37 -1.14
C TRP A 143 0.34 -0.62 -1.85
N ALA A 144 1.23 -0.11 -2.69
CA ALA A 144 2.22 -0.92 -3.38
C ALA A 144 3.55 -0.17 -3.50
N SER A 145 4.64 -0.86 -3.17
CA SER A 145 5.99 -0.47 -3.55
C SER A 145 6.61 -1.64 -4.27
N LYS A 146 7.26 -1.38 -5.41
CA LYS A 146 7.81 -2.42 -6.26
C LYS A 146 9.19 -2.02 -6.74
N LYS A 147 10.17 -2.88 -6.46
CA LYS A 147 11.51 -2.73 -7.02
C LYS A 147 11.44 -2.92 -8.54
N CYS A 148 11.98 -1.95 -9.28
CA CYS A 148 12.16 -2.14 -10.72
C CYS A 148 13.21 -3.22 -10.95
N THR A 149 12.85 -4.31 -11.64
CA THR A 149 13.75 -5.43 -11.96
C THR A 149 14.57 -5.18 -13.22
N ARG A 150 14.29 -4.11 -13.95
CA ARG A 150 14.96 -3.73 -15.19
C ARG A 150 15.76 -2.45 -14.96
N LYS A 151 16.92 -2.34 -15.61
CA LYS A 151 17.64 -1.06 -15.69
C LYS A 151 16.86 -0.15 -16.65
N LEU A 152 16.51 1.03 -16.19
CA LEU A 152 15.78 2.03 -16.97
C LEU A 152 16.76 3.15 -17.35
N GLY A 153 16.60 3.69 -18.57
CA GLY A 153 17.42 4.81 -19.05
C GLY A 153 16.98 6.16 -18.47
N SER A 154 15.74 6.27 -18.00
CA SER A 154 15.19 7.46 -17.37
C SER A 154 14.39 7.13 -16.12
N THR A 155 14.43 8.05 -15.15
CA THR A 155 13.50 8.06 -14.02
C THR A 155 12.05 8.23 -14.49
N THR A 156 11.80 8.95 -15.59
CA THR A 156 10.45 9.14 -16.15
C THR A 156 9.78 7.81 -16.53
N THR A 157 10.55 6.86 -17.04
CA THR A 157 10.04 5.52 -17.37
C THR A 157 9.70 4.71 -16.12
N ALA A 158 10.43 4.93 -15.02
CA ALA A 158 10.08 4.32 -13.74
C ALA A 158 8.73 4.84 -13.24
N GLU A 159 8.50 6.15 -13.35
CA GLU A 159 7.23 6.80 -13.01
C GLU A 159 6.08 6.30 -13.90
N LEU A 160 6.32 6.13 -15.21
CA LEU A 160 5.33 5.56 -16.12
C LEU A 160 4.93 4.13 -15.70
N PHE A 161 5.91 3.30 -15.32
CA PHE A 161 5.63 1.93 -14.85
C PHE A 161 4.90 1.92 -13.51
N ALA A 162 5.22 2.84 -12.61
CA ALA A 162 4.49 3.01 -11.36
C ALA A 162 3.03 3.41 -11.62
N MET A 163 2.79 4.36 -12.54
CA MET A 163 1.43 4.75 -12.95
C MET A 163 0.67 3.58 -13.58
N ARG A 164 1.31 2.82 -14.48
CA ARG A 164 0.71 1.61 -15.08
C ARG A 164 0.26 0.60 -14.02
N ASP A 165 1.14 0.26 -13.10
CA ASP A 165 0.83 -0.72 -12.05
C ASP A 165 -0.27 -0.16 -11.11
N GLY A 166 -0.28 1.15 -10.86
CA GLY A 166 -1.34 1.84 -10.11
C GLY A 166 -2.71 1.78 -10.80
N VAL A 167 -2.79 2.13 -12.08
CA VAL A 167 -4.03 2.12 -12.87
C VAL A 167 -4.64 0.71 -12.93
N LYS A 168 -3.80 -0.34 -13.11
CA LYS A 168 -4.25 -1.74 -13.05
C LYS A 168 -4.93 -2.08 -11.72
N LEU A 169 -4.38 -1.60 -10.60
CA LEU A 169 -4.98 -1.82 -9.28
C LEU A 169 -6.27 -1.02 -9.08
N SER A 170 -6.37 0.17 -9.68
CA SER A 170 -7.54 1.06 -9.56
C SER A 170 -8.84 0.42 -10.02
N PHE A 171 -8.84 -0.43 -11.06
CA PHE A 171 -10.06 -1.11 -11.51
C PHE A 171 -10.71 -1.98 -10.42
N SER A 172 -9.89 -2.65 -9.60
CA SER A 172 -10.42 -3.49 -8.53
C SER A 172 -11.12 -2.64 -7.47
N VAL A 173 -10.53 -1.50 -7.12
CA VAL A 173 -11.09 -0.54 -6.16
C VAL A 173 -12.33 0.16 -6.73
N PHE A 174 -12.29 0.56 -8.00
CA PHE A 174 -13.41 1.15 -8.72
C PHE A 174 -14.63 0.22 -8.71
N ASN A 175 -14.42 -1.05 -9.06
CA ASN A 175 -15.48 -2.06 -9.07
C ASN A 175 -16.00 -2.38 -7.67
N LEU A 176 -15.14 -2.37 -6.65
CA LEU A 176 -15.55 -2.50 -5.26
C LEU A 176 -16.46 -1.34 -4.86
N ILE A 177 -16.03 -0.10 -5.08
CA ILE A 177 -16.82 1.10 -4.76
C ILE A 177 -18.17 1.09 -5.48
N LYS A 178 -18.16 0.76 -6.78
CA LYS A 178 -19.38 0.63 -7.58
C LYS A 178 -20.35 -0.39 -7.01
N LYS A 179 -19.86 -1.52 -6.50
CA LYS A 179 -20.70 -2.55 -5.87
C LYS A 179 -21.17 -2.15 -4.46
N LEU A 180 -20.34 -1.45 -3.70
CA LEU A 180 -20.66 -1.08 -2.31
C LEU A 180 -21.71 0.03 -2.24
N TRP A 181 -21.64 1.01 -3.12
CA TRP A 181 -22.48 2.21 -3.04
C TRP A 181 -23.35 2.45 -4.28
N GLU A 182 -23.31 1.55 -5.28
CA GLU A 182 -24.09 1.65 -6.53
C GLU A 182 -23.85 2.96 -7.30
N VAL A 183 -22.68 3.59 -7.10
CA VAL A 183 -22.26 4.82 -7.79
C VAL A 183 -21.03 4.58 -8.66
N PHE A 184 -20.89 5.37 -9.73
CA PHE A 184 -19.66 5.43 -10.50
C PHE A 184 -18.71 6.44 -9.83
N PRO A 185 -17.61 5.99 -9.21
CA PRO A 185 -16.70 6.92 -8.55
C PRO A 185 -15.94 7.74 -9.60
N LYS A 186 -15.75 9.04 -9.34
CA LYS A 186 -14.79 9.82 -10.12
C LYS A 186 -13.38 9.45 -9.69
N VAL A 187 -12.50 9.20 -10.66
CA VAL A 187 -11.12 8.79 -10.42
C VAL A 187 -10.19 9.98 -10.63
N LEU A 188 -9.41 10.33 -9.61
CA LEU A 188 -8.35 11.32 -9.70
C LEU A 188 -7.01 10.61 -9.52
N VAL A 189 -6.12 10.77 -10.50
CA VAL A 189 -4.73 10.27 -10.46
C VAL A 189 -3.80 11.46 -10.29
N VAL A 190 -2.87 11.36 -9.35
CA VAL A 190 -1.91 12.44 -9.05
C VAL A 190 -0.48 11.96 -9.19
N SER A 191 0.38 12.78 -9.78
CA SER A 191 1.82 12.52 -9.91
C SER A 191 2.59 13.83 -9.73
N ASP A 192 3.76 13.75 -9.09
CA ASP A 192 4.69 14.87 -8.97
C ASP A 192 5.74 14.92 -10.09
N SER A 193 5.75 13.92 -10.96
CA SER A 193 6.67 13.85 -12.10
C SER A 193 6.18 14.72 -13.27
N GLN A 194 6.68 15.96 -13.34
CA GLN A 194 6.42 16.85 -14.48
C GLN A 194 6.78 16.21 -15.83
N PRO A 195 7.91 15.48 -15.99
CA PRO A 195 8.22 14.79 -17.25
C PRO A 195 7.16 13.77 -17.66
N LEU A 196 6.61 13.00 -16.71
CA LEU A 196 5.53 12.06 -16.98
C LEU A 196 4.25 12.79 -17.42
N MET A 197 3.89 13.88 -16.74
CA MET A 197 2.74 14.71 -17.11
C MET A 197 2.86 15.26 -18.53
N ASN A 198 4.07 15.68 -18.93
CA ASN A 198 4.34 16.12 -20.29
C ASN A 198 4.21 14.97 -21.32
N GLN A 199 4.63 13.74 -20.96
CA GLN A 199 4.46 12.56 -21.82
C GLN A 199 2.98 12.19 -21.99
N LEU A 200 2.18 12.25 -20.93
CA LEU A 200 0.73 12.01 -20.99
C LEU A 200 0.03 13.06 -21.86
N ALA A 201 0.37 14.34 -21.69
CA ALA A 201 -0.21 15.43 -22.47
C ALA A 201 0.17 15.36 -23.95
N SER A 202 1.44 15.07 -24.25
CA SER A 202 1.93 14.93 -25.63
C SER A 202 1.62 13.57 -26.26
N ARG A 203 1.16 12.59 -25.46
CA ARG A 203 0.93 11.20 -25.83
C ARG A 203 2.17 10.52 -26.45
N GLN A 204 3.37 10.96 -26.10
CA GLN A 204 4.62 10.51 -26.70
C GLN A 204 5.76 10.32 -25.69
N CYS A 205 6.42 9.16 -25.75
CA CYS A 205 7.67 8.88 -25.05
C CYS A 205 8.89 9.35 -25.87
N LYS A 206 9.20 10.65 -25.83
CA LYS A 206 10.27 11.24 -26.67
C LYS A 206 11.68 10.67 -26.41
N SER A 207 12.04 10.48 -25.13
CA SER A 207 13.38 10.04 -24.74
C SER A 207 13.60 8.54 -24.88
N GLU A 208 12.53 7.74 -24.70
CA GLU A 208 12.58 6.28 -24.76
C GLU A 208 11.40 5.76 -25.61
N PRO A 209 11.44 5.91 -26.95
CA PRO A 209 10.30 5.58 -27.83
C PRO A 209 9.84 4.11 -27.76
N HIS A 210 10.72 3.20 -27.37
CA HIS A 210 10.39 1.78 -27.19
C HIS A 210 9.43 1.54 -25.99
N GLN A 211 9.19 2.54 -25.14
CA GLN A 211 8.22 2.52 -24.04
C GLN A 211 6.85 3.10 -24.45
N GLN A 212 6.67 3.51 -25.71
CA GLN A 212 5.44 4.11 -26.20
C GLN A 212 4.20 3.22 -25.98
N ALA A 213 4.34 1.90 -26.14
CA ALA A 213 3.24 0.95 -25.92
C ALA A 213 2.74 0.98 -24.46
N GLU A 214 3.62 1.21 -23.49
CA GLU A 214 3.26 1.28 -22.07
C GLU A 214 2.51 2.60 -21.78
N LEU A 215 2.89 3.70 -22.44
CA LEU A 215 2.17 4.97 -22.36
C LEU A 215 0.77 4.86 -22.98
N GLU A 216 0.65 4.24 -24.14
CA GLU A 216 -0.63 4.02 -24.82
C GLU A 216 -1.58 3.17 -23.97
N TYR A 217 -1.06 2.11 -23.37
CA TYR A 217 -1.80 1.32 -22.39
C TYR A 217 -2.30 2.18 -21.22
N VAL A 218 -1.43 2.98 -20.60
CA VAL A 218 -1.83 3.86 -19.49
C VAL A 218 -2.91 4.85 -19.92
N LEU A 219 -2.78 5.48 -21.08
CA LEU A 219 -3.77 6.43 -21.60
C LEU A 219 -5.13 5.79 -21.87
N GLN A 220 -5.15 4.57 -22.42
CA GLN A 220 -6.38 3.82 -22.66
C GLN A 220 -7.08 3.52 -21.33
N GLU A 221 -6.35 2.99 -20.36
CA GLU A 221 -6.92 2.56 -19.08
C GLU A 221 -7.40 3.76 -18.24
N LEU A 222 -6.70 4.91 -18.31
CA LEU A 222 -7.16 6.16 -17.71
C LEU A 222 -8.47 6.64 -18.34
N ALA A 223 -8.61 6.52 -19.66
CA ALA A 223 -9.85 6.86 -20.36
C ALA A 223 -11.00 5.93 -19.98
N ASP A 224 -10.74 4.61 -19.88
CA ASP A 224 -11.73 3.61 -19.47
C ASP A 224 -12.21 3.81 -18.01
N LEU A 225 -11.33 4.29 -17.13
CA LEU A 225 -11.67 4.69 -15.76
C LEU A 225 -12.39 6.05 -15.67
N GLY A 226 -12.45 6.82 -16.76
CA GLY A 226 -12.90 8.22 -16.72
C GLY A 226 -12.06 9.07 -15.78
N ALA A 227 -10.75 8.80 -15.71
CA ALA A 227 -9.85 9.40 -14.74
C ALA A 227 -9.36 10.78 -15.17
N THR A 228 -9.32 11.71 -14.21
CA THR A 228 -8.61 12.99 -14.34
C THR A 228 -7.19 12.81 -13.82
N VAL A 229 -6.18 13.29 -14.56
CA VAL A 229 -4.79 13.29 -14.09
C VAL A 229 -4.37 14.71 -13.70
N LYS A 230 -3.84 14.90 -12.49
CA LYS A 230 -3.33 16.19 -12.01
C LYS A 230 -1.87 16.08 -11.58
N TRP A 231 -1.11 17.14 -11.86
CA TRP A 231 0.22 17.30 -11.31
C TRP A 231 0.13 17.82 -9.86
N VAL A 232 1.00 17.34 -8.99
CA VAL A 232 1.15 17.84 -7.61
C VAL A 232 2.60 18.21 -7.31
N PRO A 233 2.89 19.27 -6.54
CA PRO A 233 4.25 19.59 -6.15
C PRO A 233 4.93 18.47 -5.35
N THR A 234 6.22 18.26 -5.59
CA THR A 234 7.05 17.32 -4.80
C THR A 234 6.98 17.69 -3.31
N GLY A 235 6.70 16.70 -2.45
CA GLY A 235 6.45 16.89 -1.02
C GLY A 235 4.97 16.99 -0.61
N GLN A 236 4.08 17.33 -1.55
CA GLN A 236 2.62 17.19 -1.37
C GLN A 236 2.10 15.84 -1.86
N GLN A 237 2.94 15.05 -2.53
CA GLN A 237 2.61 13.69 -2.94
C GLN A 237 2.40 12.80 -1.71
N ARG A 238 1.16 12.36 -1.52
CA ARG A 238 0.78 11.54 -0.35
C ARG A 238 1.48 10.19 -0.34
N ALA A 239 1.79 9.65 -1.51
CA ALA A 239 2.57 8.42 -1.65
C ALA A 239 3.95 8.54 -0.97
N ASP A 240 4.60 9.72 -0.99
CA ASP A 240 5.90 9.91 -0.33
C ASP A 240 5.85 9.75 1.20
N ARG A 241 4.69 9.99 1.82
CA ARG A 241 4.51 9.75 3.26
C ARG A 241 4.52 8.25 3.57
N GLN A 242 4.11 7.43 2.61
CA GLN A 242 3.89 5.99 2.76
C GLN A 242 5.05 5.14 2.20
N THR A 243 5.97 5.72 1.43
CA THR A 243 7.25 5.07 1.02
C THR A 243 8.35 5.16 2.09
N LYS A 244 8.12 5.89 3.18
CA LYS A 244 9.10 6.14 4.25
C LYS A 244 8.78 5.29 5.48
N PHE A 245 9.83 4.90 6.22
CA PHE A 245 9.69 4.18 7.48
C PHE A 245 8.85 5.01 8.46
N LEU A 246 7.87 4.34 9.09
CA LEU A 246 6.94 4.81 10.13
C LEU A 246 7.14 6.28 10.52
N LYS A 247 6.48 7.19 9.79
CA LYS A 247 6.35 8.57 10.26
C LYS A 247 5.38 8.56 11.45
N VAL A 248 5.91 8.80 12.64
CA VAL A 248 5.13 9.29 13.78
C VAL A 248 4.64 10.69 13.47
#